data_AF-U9TLT0-F1
#
_entry.id   AF-U9TLT0-F1
#
_cell.length_a   1.000
_cell.length_b   1.000
_cell.length_c   1.000
_cell.angle_alpha   90.00
_cell.angle_beta   90.00
_cell.angle_gamma   90.00
#
_symmetry.space_group_name_H-M   'P 1'
#
loop_
_entity.id
_entity.type
_entity.pdbx_description
1 polymer ?
#
loop_
_entity_poly.entity_id
_entity_poly.type
_entity_poly.pdbx_seq_one_letter_code
_entity_poly.pdbx_strand_id
1 'polypeptide(L)'
;MIIKSAFGPQVLEDLKTSFLQKKNCDVIIYVGEEPNVEVVYAHSFILRMRSSYFDSALSPTWAEMKDGKFIFKKPNISKLVLQKILLQTDI
;
A
#
# COMPACT_ATOMS: atom_id res chain seq x y z
N MET A 1 4.77 -7.69 21.74
CA MET A 1 5.12 -6.26 21.77
C MET A 1 4.07 -5.53 22.60
N ILE A 2 4.39 -5.11 23.82
CA ILE A 2 3.46 -4.33 24.66
C ILE A 2 3.63 -2.87 24.23
N ILE A 3 2.66 -2.33 23.50
CA ILE A 3 2.61 -0.88 23.21
C ILE A 3 2.23 -0.19 24.52
N LYS A 4 3.20 0.42 25.20
CA LYS A 4 2.90 1.31 26.35
C LYS A 4 2.04 2.47 25.83
N SER A 5 1.03 2.89 26.58
CA SER A 5 0.00 3.84 26.13
C SER A 5 0.54 5.19 25.63
N ALA A 6 1.65 5.68 26.18
CA ALA A 6 2.33 6.91 25.73
C ALA A 6 3.13 6.74 24.41
N PHE A 7 3.39 5.50 23.98
CA PHE A 7 4.16 5.19 22.77
C PHE A 7 3.28 5.26 21.50
N GLY A 8 1.97 5.09 21.64
CA GLY A 8 1.02 5.06 20.53
C GLY A 8 1.03 6.33 19.65
N PRO A 9 0.87 7.55 20.21
CA PRO A 9 0.78 8.76 19.41
C PRO A 9 2.06 9.08 18.64
N GLN A 10 3.22 8.86 19.25
CA GLN A 10 4.51 9.13 18.60
C GLN A 10 4.79 8.15 17.47
N VAL A 11 4.53 6.86 17.68
CA VAL A 11 4.63 5.84 16.61
C VAL A 11 3.66 6.15 15.48
N LEU A 12 2.45 6.61 15.78
CA LEU A 12 1.50 7.00 14.75
C LEU A 12 2.03 8.15 13.90
N GLU A 13 2.65 9.15 14.52
CA GLU A 13 3.23 10.29 13.80
C GLU A 13 4.45 9.91 12.96
N ASP A 14 5.31 9.03 13.48
CA ASP A 14 6.44 8.48 12.74
C ASP A 14 5.95 7.65 11.54
N LEU A 15 4.91 6.83 11.71
CA LEU A 15 4.29 6.05 10.63
C LEU A 15 3.67 6.96 9.57
N LYS A 16 2.92 8.00 9.98
CA LYS A 16 2.39 9.01 9.04
C LYS A 16 3.49 9.69 8.25
N THR A 17 4.57 10.11 8.93
CA THR A 17 5.71 10.76 8.29
C THR A 17 6.40 9.82 7.29
N SER A 18 6.66 8.57 7.68
CA SER A 18 7.23 7.56 6.79
C SER A 18 6.35 7.27 5.57
N PHE A 19 5.03 7.23 5.78
CA PHE A 19 4.04 7.03 4.73
C PHE A 19 4.05 8.19 3.72
N LEU A 20 3.98 9.43 4.21
CA LEU A 20 4.01 10.64 3.37
C LEU A 20 5.33 10.78 2.60
N GLN A 21 6.44 10.39 3.21
CA GLN A 21 7.77 10.39 2.57
C GLN A 21 7.99 9.20 1.62
N LYS A 22 7.03 8.28 1.49
CA LYS A 22 7.14 7.05 0.67
C LYS A 22 8.42 6.24 0.99
N LYS A 23 8.90 6.30 2.23
CA LYS A 23 10.06 5.54 2.67
C LYS A 23 9.69 4.06 2.79
N ASN A 24 10.59 3.17 2.37
CA ASN A 24 10.42 1.73 2.50
C ASN A 24 9.16 1.16 1.80
N CYS A 25 8.73 1.76 0.68
CA CYS A 25 7.67 1.16 -0.14
C CYS A 25 8.18 -0.14 -0.79
N ASP A 26 7.45 -1.22 -0.54
CA ASP A 26 7.71 -2.58 -0.98
C ASP A 26 6.66 -3.08 -2.00
N VAL A 27 5.73 -2.23 -2.42
CA VAL A 27 4.74 -2.53 -3.47
C VAL A 27 4.82 -1.50 -4.59
N ILE A 28 4.85 -1.98 -5.83
CA ILE A 28 4.72 -1.19 -7.06
C ILE A 28 3.39 -1.56 -7.71
N ILE A 29 2.49 -0.59 -7.81
CA ILE A 29 1.18 -0.74 -8.42
C ILE A 29 1.17 -0.03 -9.78
N TYR A 30 0.95 -0.78 -10.85
CA TYR A 30 0.72 -0.26 -12.19
C TYR A 30 -0.78 -0.12 -12.40
N VAL A 31 -1.25 1.08 -12.74
CA VAL A 31 -2.66 1.39 -12.96
C VAL A 31 -2.86 1.98 -14.35
N GLY A 32 -4.03 1.76 -14.93
CA GLY A 32 -4.33 2.15 -16.31
C GLY A 32 -3.72 1.21 -17.36
N GLU A 33 -4.09 1.45 -18.61
CA GLU A 33 -3.62 0.71 -19.78
C GLU A 33 -2.77 1.60 -20.69
N GLU A 34 -1.90 0.98 -21.48
CA GLU A 34 -1.09 1.70 -22.48
C GLU A 34 -1.99 2.54 -23.40
N PRO A 35 -1.58 3.78 -23.73
CA PRO A 35 -0.32 4.44 -23.39
C PRO A 35 -0.29 5.19 -22.04
N ASN A 36 -1.35 5.07 -21.22
CA ASN A 36 -1.59 5.89 -20.04
C ASN A 36 -1.35 5.13 -18.72
N VAL A 37 -0.33 4.27 -18.68
CA VAL A 37 0.03 3.54 -17.47
C VAL A 37 0.67 4.49 -16.46
N GLU A 38 0.14 4.52 -15.24
CA GLU A 38 0.75 5.23 -14.12
C GLU A 38 1.30 4.25 -13.07
N VAL A 39 2.33 4.69 -12.33
CA VAL A 39 2.97 3.91 -11.27
C VAL A 39 2.69 4.53 -9.90
N VAL A 40 2.26 3.69 -8.95
CA VAL A 40 2.01 4.05 -7.55
C VAL A 40 2.86 3.18 -6.65
N TYR A 41 3.62 3.82 -5.75
CA TYR A 41 4.39 3.14 -4.71
C TYR A 41 3.59 3.09 -3.42
N ALA A 42 3.54 1.92 -2.78
CA ALA A 42 2.76 1.68 -1.58
C ALA A 42 3.48 0.73 -0.62
N HIS A 43 2.95 0.65 0.61
CA HIS A 43 3.43 -0.26 1.66
C HIS A 43 2.49 -1.45 1.79
N SER A 44 3.01 -2.67 1.64
CA SER A 44 2.24 -3.90 1.72
C SER A 44 1.54 -4.00 3.08
N PHE A 45 2.24 -3.67 4.17
CA PHE A 45 1.68 -3.66 5.53
C PHE A 45 0.39 -2.85 5.64
N ILE A 46 0.38 -1.62 5.12
CA ILE A 46 -0.80 -0.75 5.13
C ILE A 46 -1.92 -1.35 4.28
N LEU A 47 -1.60 -1.79 3.06
CA LEU A 47 -2.57 -2.39 2.14
C LEU A 47 -3.29 -3.61 2.76
N ARG A 48 -2.51 -4.54 3.35
CA ARG A 48 -3.04 -5.76 3.98
C ARG A 48 -3.91 -5.44 5.21
N MET A 49 -3.50 -4.47 6.03
CA MET A 49 -4.31 -4.01 7.17
C MET A 49 -5.64 -3.37 6.74
N ARG A 50 -5.68 -2.74 5.56
CA ARG A 50 -6.88 -2.04 5.07
C ARG A 50 -7.87 -2.95 4.35
N SER A 51 -7.43 -4.10 3.84
CA SER A 51 -8.29 -4.98 3.07
C SER A 51 -7.80 -6.43 3.04
N SER A 52 -8.70 -7.37 3.35
CA SER A 52 -8.47 -8.82 3.17
C SER A 52 -8.17 -9.20 1.72
N TYR A 53 -8.65 -8.40 0.76
CA TYR A 53 -8.29 -8.55 -0.64
C TYR A 53 -6.79 -8.32 -0.86
N PHE A 54 -6.23 -7.24 -0.31
CA PHE A 54 -4.80 -6.96 -0.41
C PHE A 54 -3.96 -7.95 0.41
N ASP A 55 -4.48 -8.43 1.55
CA ASP A 55 -3.82 -9.49 2.31
C ASP A 55 -3.66 -10.77 1.50
N SER A 56 -4.72 -11.18 0.81
CA SER A 56 -4.68 -12.33 -0.10
C SER A 56 -3.82 -12.08 -1.33
N ALA A 57 -4.00 -10.92 -1.98
CA ALA A 57 -3.36 -10.57 -3.24
C ALA A 57 -1.85 -10.31 -3.12
N LEU A 58 -1.38 -9.92 -1.93
CA LEU A 58 0.05 -9.76 -1.64
C LEU A 58 0.64 -10.98 -0.91
N SER A 59 -0.12 -12.05 -0.73
CA SER A 59 0.41 -13.26 -0.09
C SER A 59 1.56 -13.88 -0.90
N PRO A 60 2.56 -14.52 -0.24
CA PRO A 60 3.72 -15.09 -0.93
C PRO A 60 3.37 -16.12 -2.01
N THR A 61 2.21 -16.75 -1.91
CA THR A 61 1.75 -17.78 -2.84
C THR A 61 1.26 -17.21 -4.17
N TRP A 62 0.68 -16.01 -4.15
CA TRP A 62 -0.03 -15.44 -5.30
C TRP A 62 0.64 -14.19 -5.88
N ALA A 63 1.45 -13.50 -5.07
CA ALA A 63 1.97 -12.21 -5.46
C ALA A 63 3.19 -12.33 -6.37
N GLU A 64 3.19 -11.57 -7.47
CA GLU A 64 4.38 -11.35 -8.28
C GLU A 64 5.38 -10.52 -7.44
N MET A 65 6.63 -10.98 -7.34
CA MET A 65 7.71 -10.23 -6.71
C MET A 65 8.88 -10.06 -7.66
N LYS A 66 9.44 -8.84 -7.69
CA LYS A 66 10.64 -8.51 -8.44
C LYS A 66 11.54 -7.62 -7.58
N ASP A 67 12.81 -7.99 -7.47
CA ASP A 67 13.83 -7.23 -6.73
C ASP A 67 13.40 -6.90 -5.28
N GLY A 68 12.75 -7.85 -4.60
CA GLY A 68 12.27 -7.69 -3.23
C GLY A 68 11.00 -6.83 -3.08
N LYS A 69 10.32 -6.49 -4.18
CA LYS A 69 9.08 -5.71 -4.17
C LYS A 69 7.93 -6.48 -4.81
N PHE A 70 6.74 -6.34 -4.25
CA PHE A 70 5.51 -6.83 -4.85
C PHE A 70 5.15 -6.01 -6.09
N ILE A 71 4.76 -6.70 -7.15
CA ILE A 71 4.30 -6.12 -8.41
C ILE A 71 2.80 -6.34 -8.50
N PHE A 72 2.03 -5.26 -8.62
CA PHE A 72 0.58 -5.32 -8.68
C PHE A 72 0.07 -4.58 -9.91
N LYS A 73 -0.53 -5.30 -10.86
CA LYS A 73 -1.01 -4.72 -12.12
C LYS A 73 -2.54 -4.61 -12.09
N LYS A 74 -3.07 -3.41 -12.27
CA LYS A 74 -4.50 -3.10 -12.29
C LYS A 74 -4.84 -2.19 -13.47
N PRO A 75 -4.83 -2.74 -14.70
CA PRO A 75 -5.13 -1.97 -15.90
C PRO A 75 -6.51 -1.29 -15.85
N ASN A 76 -7.48 -1.96 -15.24
CA ASN A 76 -8.87 -1.49 -15.15
C ASN A 76 -9.13 -0.41 -14.09
N ILE A 77 -8.11 0.06 -13.36
CA ILE A 77 -8.25 1.04 -12.29
C ILE A 77 -7.40 2.25 -12.63
N SER A 78 -7.93 3.46 -12.45
CA SER A 78 -7.14 4.69 -12.55
C SER A 78 -6.46 4.99 -11.21
N LYS A 79 -5.36 5.75 -11.24
CA LYS A 79 -4.67 6.19 -10.02
C LYS A 79 -5.57 6.92 -9.04
N LEU A 80 -6.47 7.78 -9.53
CA LEU A 80 -7.42 8.51 -8.70
C LEU A 80 -8.36 7.55 -7.96
N VAL A 81 -8.87 6.53 -8.65
CA VAL A 81 -9.74 5.51 -8.03
C VAL A 81 -8.97 4.71 -7.00
N LEU A 82 -7.74 4.29 -7.31
CA LEU A 82 -6.88 3.60 -6.35
C LEU A 82 -6.64 4.46 -5.10
N GLN A 83 -6.29 5.73 -5.26
CA GLN A 83 -6.08 6.65 -4.12
C GLN A 83 -7.33 6.79 -3.26
N LYS A 84 -8.53 6.87 -3.86
CA LYS A 84 -9.79 6.90 -3.10
C LYS A 84 -10.01 5.62 -2.30
N ILE A 85 -9.73 4.45 -2.87
CA ILE A 85 -9.83 3.15 -2.17
C ILE A 85 -8.85 3.09 -1.00
N LEU A 86 -7.65 3.64 -1.15
CA LEU A 86 -6.61 3.62 -0.12
C LEU A 86 -6.81 4.67 0.98
N LEU A 87 -7.42 5.80 0.64
CA LEU A 87 -7.59 6.96 1.54
C LEU A 87 -8.99 7.09 2.14
N GLN A 88 -9.95 6.22 1.78
CA GLN A 88 -11.26 6.22 2.44
C GLN A 88 -11.12 5.89 3.93
N THR A 89 -11.33 6.91 4.75
CA THR A 89 -11.50 6.86 6.20
C THR A 89 -12.98 7.05 6.53
N ASP A 90 -13.79 6.02 6.29
CA ASP A 90 -15.10 5.90 6.95
C ASP A 90 -14.94 4.85 8.06
N ILE A 91 -14.46 5.32 9.22
CA ILE A 91 -14.62 4.68 10.55
C ILE A 91 -14.87 5.82 11.54
#